data_AF-A0A7S0WRA6-F1
#
_entry.id   AF-A0A7S0WRA6-F1
#
_cell.length_a   1.000
_cell.length_b   1.000
_cell.length_c   1.000
_cell.angle_alpha   90.00
_cell.angle_beta   90.00
_cell.angle_gamma   90.00
#
_symmetry.space_group_name_H-M   'P 1'
#
loop_
_entity.id
_entity.type
_entity.pdbx_description
1 polymer ?
#
loop_
_entity_poly.entity_id
_entity_poly.type
_entity_poly.pdbx_seq_one_letter_code
_entity_poly.pdbx_strand_id
1 'polypeptide(L)'
;KKPAKAQHALPAPKPGAPAAGPVEEEDAEAKKQQEEQRREQLMQKVEELKISLERKRKARARFEEYVKDSKSGGPTGGYGTDYTKWDMWCPEDEEDDMVNSCTPNTPEFRALEKDINERHERMVEQRQIAERMRQAGNEAFRAGQWSEALRCYQLGVSAQKTSMPLHANAAQAALKLQCY
;
A
#
# COMPACT_ATOMS: atom_id res chain seq x y z
N LYS A 1 62.18 12.57 -53.23
CA LYS A 1 61.03 11.66 -52.96
C LYS A 1 60.53 11.94 -51.54
N LYS A 2 59.41 12.65 -51.37
CA LYS A 2 58.79 12.89 -50.05
C LYS A 2 57.71 11.82 -49.81
N PRO A 3 57.61 11.17 -48.65
CA PRO A 3 56.53 10.24 -48.37
C PRO A 3 55.23 10.99 -48.00
N ALA A 4 54.11 10.50 -48.54
CA ALA A 4 52.79 11.06 -48.36
C ALA A 4 52.28 10.88 -46.92
N LYS A 5 51.64 11.93 -46.38
CA LYS A 5 50.92 11.90 -45.10
C LYS A 5 49.75 10.92 -45.19
N ALA A 6 49.76 9.89 -44.33
CA ALA A 6 48.60 9.06 -44.08
C ALA A 6 47.50 9.90 -43.41
N GLN A 7 46.36 10.02 -44.07
CA GLN A 7 45.16 10.63 -43.51
C GLN A 7 44.57 9.66 -42.49
N HIS A 8 44.47 10.10 -41.24
CA HIS A 8 43.85 9.34 -40.16
C HIS A 8 42.33 9.43 -40.36
N ALA A 9 41.71 8.34 -40.79
CA ALA A 9 40.26 8.23 -40.93
C ALA A 9 39.61 8.17 -39.54
N LEU A 10 38.60 9.02 -39.31
CA LEU A 10 37.77 8.98 -38.11
C LEU A 10 37.01 7.65 -38.04
N PRO A 11 36.86 7.03 -36.85
CA PRO A 11 36.08 5.81 -36.71
C PRO A 11 34.59 6.10 -36.98
N ALA A 12 33.96 5.24 -37.77
CA ALA A 12 32.55 5.34 -38.14
C ALA A 12 31.62 5.40 -36.92
N PRO A 13 30.48 6.11 -36.99
CA PRO A 13 29.45 6.05 -35.95
C PRO A 13 28.92 4.62 -35.83
N LYS A 14 28.87 4.11 -34.60
CA LYS A 14 28.36 2.76 -34.28
C LYS A 14 26.93 2.61 -34.81
N PRO A 15 26.57 1.46 -35.39
CA PRO A 15 25.20 1.21 -35.84
C PRO A 15 24.27 1.13 -34.63
N GLY A 16 23.18 1.92 -34.69
CA GLY A 16 21.93 1.80 -33.94
C GLY A 16 21.99 1.23 -32.52
N ALA A 17 21.91 2.12 -31.52
CA ALA A 17 21.26 1.74 -30.28
C ALA A 17 19.81 1.32 -30.60
N PRO A 18 19.32 0.15 -30.17
CA PRO A 18 17.91 -0.20 -30.33
C PRO A 18 17.06 0.83 -29.56
N ALA A 19 16.07 1.38 -30.24
CA ALA A 19 15.12 2.32 -29.67
C ALA A 19 14.46 1.73 -28.41
N ALA A 20 14.65 2.38 -27.27
CA ALA A 20 14.00 2.06 -26.00
C ALA A 20 12.53 2.51 -26.03
N GLY A 21 11.71 1.86 -26.85
CA GLY A 21 10.35 2.32 -27.18
C GLY A 21 9.21 1.29 -27.17
N PRO A 22 9.42 -0.03 -27.39
CA PRO A 22 8.33 -1.00 -27.31
C PRO A 22 8.43 -2.04 -26.16
N VAL A 23 9.64 -2.27 -25.64
CA VAL A 23 9.89 -3.38 -24.70
C VAL A 23 9.32 -3.10 -23.30
N GLU A 24 9.33 -1.84 -22.86
CA GLU A 24 8.79 -1.47 -21.55
C GLU A 24 7.26 -1.45 -21.51
N GLU A 25 6.58 -1.22 -22.64
CA GLU A 25 5.11 -1.26 -22.70
C GLU A 25 4.59 -2.71 -22.70
N GLU A 26 5.23 -3.61 -23.44
CA GLU A 26 4.92 -5.05 -23.43
C GLU A 26 5.18 -5.68 -22.05
N ASP A 27 6.27 -5.29 -21.38
CA ASP A 27 6.58 -5.72 -20.00
C ASP A 27 5.56 -5.16 -18.98
N ALA A 28 5.01 -3.97 -19.22
CA ALA A 28 3.96 -3.39 -18.38
C ALA A 28 2.60 -4.07 -18.60
N GLU A 29 2.28 -4.41 -19.84
CA GLU A 29 1.04 -5.12 -20.20
C GLU A 29 1.06 -6.57 -19.70
N ALA A 30 2.20 -7.26 -19.79
CA ALA A 30 2.40 -8.58 -19.19
C ALA A 30 2.24 -8.54 -17.66
N LYS A 31 2.77 -7.52 -16.98
CA LYS A 31 2.57 -7.34 -15.53
C LYS A 31 1.10 -7.11 -15.19
N LYS A 32 0.40 -6.28 -15.96
CA LYS A 32 -1.03 -6.03 -15.77
C LYS A 32 -1.87 -7.30 -15.96
N GLN A 33 -1.55 -8.10 -16.99
CA GLN A 33 -2.19 -9.40 -17.22
C GLN A 33 -1.90 -10.39 -16.08
N GLN A 34 -0.67 -10.41 -15.54
CA GLN A 34 -0.33 -11.22 -14.37
C GLN A 34 -1.08 -10.77 -13.11
N GLU A 35 -1.26 -9.46 -12.91
CA GLU A 35 -2.05 -8.90 -11.82
C GLU A 35 -3.54 -9.24 -11.94
N GLU A 36 -4.08 -9.19 -13.16
CA GLU A 36 -5.47 -9.59 -13.47
C GLU A 36 -5.67 -11.08 -13.21
N GLN A 37 -4.78 -11.95 -13.70
CA GLN A 37 -4.82 -13.39 -13.42
C GLN A 37 -4.70 -13.69 -11.91
N ARG A 38 -3.81 -12.98 -11.20
CA ARG A 38 -3.68 -13.09 -9.75
C ARG A 38 -4.97 -12.68 -9.04
N ARG A 39 -5.62 -11.60 -9.49
CA ARG A 39 -6.91 -11.13 -8.97
C ARG A 39 -8.01 -12.15 -9.19
N GLU A 40 -8.06 -12.75 -10.38
CA GLU A 40 -9.04 -13.81 -10.71
C GLU A 40 -8.85 -15.04 -9.82
N GLN A 41 -7.60 -15.51 -9.65
CA GLN A 41 -7.29 -16.60 -8.72
C GLN A 41 -7.70 -16.26 -7.28
N LEU A 42 -7.46 -15.03 -6.84
CA LEU A 42 -7.87 -14.57 -5.52
C LEU A 42 -9.40 -14.59 -5.37
N MET A 43 -10.13 -14.13 -6.39
CA MET A 43 -11.59 -14.11 -6.40
C MET A 43 -12.18 -15.53 -6.41
N GLN A 44 -11.60 -16.45 -7.18
CA GLN A 44 -11.98 -17.86 -7.14
C GLN A 44 -11.74 -18.45 -5.75
N LYS A 45 -10.61 -18.11 -5.12
CA LYS A 45 -10.32 -18.58 -3.76
C LYS A 45 -11.30 -18.02 -2.73
N VAL A 46 -11.67 -16.75 -2.84
CA VAL A 46 -12.70 -16.13 -1.99
C VAL A 46 -14.03 -16.85 -2.16
N GLU A 47 -14.42 -17.20 -3.38
CA GLU A 47 -15.67 -17.91 -3.65
C GLU A 47 -15.65 -19.35 -3.07
N GLU A 48 -14.53 -20.06 -3.22
CA GLU A 48 -14.32 -21.37 -2.59
C GLU A 48 -14.47 -21.28 -1.05
N LEU A 49 -13.85 -20.26 -0.44
CA LEU A 49 -13.94 -20.01 0.99
C LEU A 49 -15.37 -19.71 1.43
N LYS A 50 -16.13 -18.89 0.70
CA LYS A 50 -17.55 -18.64 0.99
C LYS A 50 -18.37 -19.92 0.94
N ILE A 51 -18.19 -20.75 -0.09
CA ILE A 51 -18.88 -22.04 -0.22
C ILE A 51 -18.53 -22.96 0.96
N SER A 52 -17.26 -23.01 1.35
CA SER A 52 -16.81 -23.80 2.51
C SER A 52 -17.46 -23.32 3.81
N LEU A 53 -17.54 -22.01 4.02
CA LEU A 53 -18.15 -21.38 5.19
C LEU A 53 -19.66 -21.64 5.24
N GLU A 54 -20.35 -21.57 4.10
CA GLU A 54 -21.76 -21.94 4.01
C GLU A 54 -22.02 -23.41 4.32
N ARG A 55 -21.15 -24.32 3.83
CA ARG A 55 -21.24 -25.75 4.16
C ARG A 55 -21.10 -25.96 5.67
N LYS A 56 -20.08 -25.37 6.30
CA LYS A 56 -19.89 -25.41 7.75
C LYS A 56 -21.09 -24.83 8.50
N ARG A 57 -21.63 -23.68 8.06
CA ARG A 57 -22.79 -23.03 8.67
C ARG A 57 -24.06 -23.90 8.57
N LYS A 58 -24.31 -24.51 7.41
CA LYS A 58 -25.43 -25.45 7.20
C LYS A 58 -25.28 -26.70 8.06
N ALA A 59 -24.06 -27.25 8.19
CA ALA A 59 -23.78 -28.38 9.07
C ALA A 59 -24.06 -28.03 10.55
N ARG A 60 -23.59 -26.86 11.02
CA ARG A 60 -23.87 -26.34 12.36
C ARG A 60 -25.38 -26.17 12.62
N ALA A 61 -26.12 -25.59 11.67
CA ALA A 61 -27.57 -25.42 11.79
C ALA A 61 -28.30 -26.77 11.92
N ARG A 62 -27.90 -27.78 11.13
CA ARG A 62 -28.46 -29.14 11.23
C ARG A 62 -28.17 -29.80 12.57
N PHE A 63 -26.97 -29.57 13.13
CA PHE A 63 -26.63 -30.04 14.46
C PHE A 63 -27.47 -29.35 15.54
N GLU A 64 -27.69 -28.04 15.42
CA GLU A 64 -28.55 -27.28 16.34
C GLU A 64 -30.00 -27.80 16.32
N GLU A 65 -30.54 -28.10 15.13
CA GLU A 65 -31.85 -28.74 14.97
C GLU A 65 -31.89 -30.13 15.63
N TYR A 66 -30.88 -30.98 15.39
CA TYR A 66 -30.75 -32.29 16.05
C TYR A 66 -30.68 -32.17 17.59
N VAL A 67 -29.98 -31.17 18.12
CA VAL A 67 -29.92 -30.90 19.58
C VAL A 67 -31.27 -30.44 20.12
N LYS A 68 -32.06 -29.68 19.35
CA LYS A 68 -33.43 -29.28 19.73
C LYS A 68 -34.37 -30.48 19.74
N ASP A 69 -34.31 -31.33 18.72
CA ASP A 69 -35.14 -32.53 18.59
C ASP A 69 -34.79 -33.61 19.61
N SER A 70 -33.52 -33.75 19.97
CA SER A 70 -33.10 -34.67 21.05
C SER A 70 -33.53 -34.17 22.44
N LYS A 71 -33.58 -32.85 22.68
CA LYS A 71 -34.08 -32.25 23.93
C LYS A 71 -35.60 -32.29 24.07
N SER A 72 -36.36 -32.37 22.98
CA SER A 72 -37.83 -32.39 22.99
C SER A 72 -38.43 -33.78 23.24
N GLY A 73 -37.61 -34.80 23.54
CA GLY A 73 -38.05 -36.16 23.91
C GLY A 73 -38.03 -37.16 22.75
N GLY A 74 -36.97 -37.12 21.93
CA GLY A 74 -36.79 -38.03 20.79
C GLY A 74 -36.64 -39.53 21.14
N PRO A 75 -36.71 -40.43 20.13
CA PRO A 75 -36.95 -41.87 20.30
C PRO A 75 -35.79 -42.69 20.89
N THR A 76 -34.64 -42.09 21.16
CA THR A 76 -33.38 -42.75 21.57
C THR A 76 -33.28 -43.06 23.07
N GLY A 77 -34.42 -43.16 23.77
CA GLY A 77 -34.50 -43.53 25.19
C GLY A 77 -34.27 -45.02 25.50
N GLY A 78 -33.72 -45.80 24.56
CA GLY A 78 -33.36 -47.20 24.75
C GLY A 78 -31.85 -47.36 24.76
N TYR A 79 -31.33 -48.21 25.66
CA TYR A 79 -29.91 -48.56 25.94
C TYR A 79 -29.01 -48.80 24.69
N GLY A 80 -28.75 -47.77 23.89
CA GLY A 80 -27.92 -47.81 22.70
C GLY A 80 -27.28 -46.44 22.46
N THR A 81 -25.97 -46.41 22.28
CA THR A 81 -25.22 -45.18 22.07
C THR A 81 -25.58 -44.58 20.71
N ASP A 82 -26.17 -43.39 20.69
CA ASP A 82 -26.48 -42.69 19.43
C ASP A 82 -25.21 -42.00 18.88
N TYR A 83 -24.62 -42.62 17.85
CA TYR A 83 -23.44 -42.09 17.17
C TYR A 83 -23.79 -41.03 16.12
N THR A 84 -25.07 -40.79 15.81
CA THR A 84 -25.52 -39.77 14.84
C THR A 84 -25.06 -38.36 15.25
N LYS A 85 -24.93 -38.12 16.56
CA LYS A 85 -24.37 -36.88 17.11
C LYS A 85 -22.92 -36.64 16.68
N TRP A 86 -22.10 -37.68 16.59
CA TRP A 86 -20.68 -37.57 16.22
C TRP A 86 -20.50 -37.30 14.72
N ASP A 87 -21.39 -37.82 13.88
CA ASP A 87 -21.38 -37.61 12.42
C ASP A 87 -21.84 -36.19 12.05
N MET A 88 -22.69 -35.58 12.88
CA MET A 88 -23.22 -34.22 12.68
C MET A 88 -22.40 -33.13 13.41
N TRP A 89 -21.39 -33.51 14.21
CA TRP A 89 -20.60 -32.57 14.99
C TRP A 89 -19.54 -31.89 14.11
N CYS A 90 -19.71 -30.58 13.88
CA CYS A 90 -18.73 -29.71 13.25
C CYS A 90 -18.19 -28.78 14.36
N PRO A 91 -16.91 -28.90 14.77
CA PRO A 91 -16.34 -28.03 15.78
C PRO A 91 -16.57 -26.56 15.43
N GLU A 92 -16.80 -25.75 16.46
CA GLU A 92 -16.57 -24.31 16.34
C GLU A 92 -15.06 -24.15 16.14
N ASP A 93 -14.60 -24.16 14.89
CA ASP A 93 -13.22 -23.85 14.58
C ASP A 93 -12.98 -22.43 15.12
N GLU A 94 -12.20 -22.31 16.20
CA GLU A 94 -11.73 -21.03 16.74
C GLU A 94 -11.08 -20.17 15.64
N GLU A 95 -10.59 -20.79 14.56
CA GLU A 95 -10.09 -20.11 13.36
C GLU A 95 -11.15 -19.29 12.63
N ASP A 96 -12.40 -19.76 12.52
CA ASP A 96 -13.47 -19.01 11.83
C ASP A 96 -13.82 -17.75 12.65
N ASP A 97 -13.85 -17.85 13.99
CA ASP A 97 -14.10 -16.72 14.89
C ASP A 97 -12.90 -15.76 14.96
N MET A 98 -11.67 -16.28 14.93
CA MET A 98 -10.45 -15.48 14.84
C MET A 98 -10.43 -14.70 13.52
N VAL A 99 -10.73 -15.35 12.38
CA VAL A 99 -10.80 -14.70 11.07
C VAL A 99 -11.93 -13.68 11.02
N ASN A 100 -13.10 -13.98 11.60
CA ASN A 100 -14.23 -13.05 11.64
C ASN A 100 -13.96 -11.84 12.56
N SER A 101 -13.23 -12.03 13.66
CA SER A 101 -12.82 -10.96 14.58
C SER A 101 -11.74 -10.05 14.00
N CYS A 102 -10.87 -10.58 13.14
CA CYS A 102 -9.86 -9.81 12.40
C CYS A 102 -10.40 -9.20 11.09
N THR A 103 -11.70 -9.27 10.81
CA THR A 103 -12.25 -8.64 9.60
C THR A 103 -12.12 -7.11 9.67
N PRO A 104 -11.82 -6.44 8.54
CA PRO A 104 -11.58 -4.98 8.49
C PRO A 104 -12.84 -4.11 8.70
N ASN A 105 -13.92 -4.65 9.28
CA ASN A 105 -15.18 -3.95 9.50
C ASN A 105 -15.57 -3.82 10.98
N THR A 106 -14.66 -4.14 11.89
CA THR A 106 -14.87 -3.92 13.33
C THR A 106 -14.82 -2.41 13.64
N PRO A 107 -15.56 -1.93 14.66
CA PRO A 107 -15.56 -0.52 15.04
C PRO A 107 -14.17 -0.02 15.47
N GLU A 108 -13.35 -0.89 16.05
CA GLU A 108 -11.96 -0.63 16.43
C GLU A 108 -11.09 -0.37 15.19
N PHE A 109 -11.28 -1.17 14.13
CA PHE A 109 -10.55 -1.00 12.88
C PHE A 109 -10.93 0.33 12.19
N ARG A 110 -12.22 0.71 12.21
CA ARG A 110 -12.67 2.01 11.68
C ARG A 110 -12.09 3.20 12.45
N ALA A 111 -11.98 3.09 13.77
CA ALA A 111 -11.35 4.12 14.59
C ALA A 111 -9.85 4.25 14.27
N LEU A 112 -9.16 3.12 14.08
CA LEU A 112 -7.76 3.10 13.67
C LEU A 112 -7.57 3.68 12.26
N GLU A 113 -8.41 3.29 11.30
CA GLU A 113 -8.39 3.82 9.93
C GLU A 113 -8.57 5.34 9.93
N LYS A 114 -9.53 5.84 10.71
CA LYS A 114 -9.74 7.28 10.87
C LYS A 114 -8.49 7.99 11.42
N ASP A 115 -7.85 7.46 12.46
CA ASP A 115 -6.61 8.04 13.01
C ASP A 115 -5.45 8.02 12.01
N ILE A 116 -5.30 6.94 11.24
CA ILE A 116 -4.30 6.85 10.17
C ILE A 116 -4.56 7.93 9.12
N ASN A 117 -5.80 8.10 8.68
CA ASN A 117 -6.18 9.10 7.70
C ASN A 117 -5.95 10.52 8.23
N GLU A 118 -6.34 10.82 9.46
CA GLU A 118 -6.10 12.13 10.09
C GLU A 118 -4.61 12.44 10.26
N ARG A 119 -3.78 11.44 10.60
CA ARG A 119 -2.32 11.60 10.62
C ARG A 119 -1.77 11.86 9.21
N HIS A 120 -2.28 11.14 8.22
CA HIS A 120 -1.88 11.32 6.83
C HIS A 120 -2.23 12.73 6.31
N GLU A 121 -3.45 13.19 6.54
CA GLU A 121 -3.92 14.53 6.17
C GLU A 121 -3.03 15.61 6.79
N ARG A 122 -2.75 15.53 8.09
CA ARG A 122 -1.83 16.48 8.75
C ARG A 122 -0.43 16.48 8.13
N MET A 123 0.12 15.31 7.79
CA MET A 123 1.42 15.22 7.13
C MET A 123 1.38 15.84 5.72
N VAL A 124 0.30 15.63 4.97
CA VAL A 124 0.11 16.19 3.64
C VAL A 124 -0.01 17.72 3.72
N GLU A 125 -0.80 18.26 4.65
CA GLU A 125 -0.92 19.69 4.89
C GLU A 125 0.43 20.34 5.23
N GLN A 126 1.18 19.75 6.16
CA GLN A 126 2.51 20.22 6.52
C GLN A 126 3.47 20.23 5.33
N ARG A 127 3.43 19.17 4.49
CA ARG A 127 4.23 19.10 3.26
C ARG A 127 3.83 20.19 2.27
N GLN A 128 2.53 20.45 2.10
CA GLN A 128 2.06 21.53 1.22
C GLN A 128 2.50 22.90 1.72
N ILE A 129 2.42 23.15 3.03
CA ILE A 129 2.91 24.40 3.64
C ILE A 129 4.40 24.55 3.40
N ALA A 130 5.18 23.49 3.62
CA ALA A 130 6.63 23.49 3.37
C ALA A 130 6.97 23.78 1.90
N GLU A 131 6.24 23.19 0.95
CA GLU A 131 6.41 23.47 -0.48
C GLU A 131 6.05 24.91 -0.86
N ARG A 132 4.95 25.47 -0.31
CA ARG A 132 4.59 26.88 -0.52
C ARG A 132 5.68 27.81 0.01
N MET A 133 6.20 27.54 1.21
CA MET A 133 7.29 28.32 1.80
C MET A 133 8.60 28.19 1.01
N ARG A 134 8.89 27.00 0.48
CA ARG A 134 10.03 26.76 -0.40
C ARG A 134 9.92 27.60 -1.68
N GLN A 135 8.74 27.62 -2.31
CA GLN A 135 8.51 28.40 -3.53
C GLN A 135 8.61 29.91 -3.26
N ALA A 136 7.95 30.42 -2.21
CA ALA A 136 8.04 31.82 -1.81
C ALA A 136 9.48 32.24 -1.47
N GLY A 137 10.23 31.38 -0.77
CA GLY A 137 11.65 31.60 -0.49
C GLY A 137 12.49 31.64 -1.77
N ASN A 138 12.22 30.77 -2.74
CA ASN A 138 12.92 30.77 -4.04
C ASN A 138 12.61 32.03 -4.86
N GLU A 139 11.39 32.57 -4.77
CA GLU A 139 11.01 33.84 -5.39
C GLU A 139 11.76 35.02 -4.77
N ALA A 140 11.76 35.12 -3.44
CA ALA A 140 12.51 36.15 -2.72
C ALA A 140 14.03 36.05 -2.97
N PHE A 141 14.56 34.82 -3.06
CA PHE A 141 15.96 34.55 -3.40
C PHE A 141 16.30 35.04 -4.81
N ARG A 142 15.42 34.80 -5.80
CA ARG A 142 15.61 35.32 -7.17
C ARG A 142 15.50 36.85 -7.23
N ALA A 143 14.68 37.46 -6.38
CA ALA A 143 14.56 38.91 -6.25
C ALA A 143 15.74 39.58 -5.50
N GLY A 144 16.69 38.80 -4.96
CA GLY A 144 17.84 39.30 -4.20
C GLY A 144 17.51 39.68 -2.75
N GLN A 145 16.32 39.35 -2.25
CA GLN A 145 15.88 39.59 -0.89
C GLN A 145 16.26 38.42 0.02
N TRP A 146 17.54 38.33 0.39
CA TRP A 146 18.09 37.17 1.11
C TRP A 146 17.54 36.99 2.54
N SER A 147 17.25 38.09 3.24
CA SER A 147 16.68 38.08 4.61
C SER A 147 15.29 37.47 4.64
N GLU A 148 14.43 37.88 3.71
CA GLU A 148 13.08 37.36 3.59
C GLU A 148 13.06 35.91 3.11
N ALA A 149 13.95 35.56 2.18
CA ALA A 149 14.14 34.17 1.75
C ALA A 149 14.52 33.25 2.93
N LEU A 150 15.47 33.68 3.78
CA LEU A 150 15.86 32.92 4.97
C LEU A 150 14.69 32.71 5.93
N ARG A 151 13.90 33.76 6.20
CA ARG A 151 12.70 33.68 7.04
C ARG A 151 11.69 32.67 6.51
N CYS A 152 11.40 32.72 5.21
CA CYS A 152 10.50 31.78 4.54
C CYS A 152 11.01 30.34 4.62
N TYR A 153 12.30 30.09 4.40
CA TYR A 153 12.87 28.75 4.51
C TYR A 153 12.85 28.22 5.95
N GLN A 154 13.15 29.05 6.96
CA GLN A 154 13.04 28.67 8.37
C GLN A 154 11.62 28.28 8.75
N LEU A 155 10.61 29.02 8.26
CA LEU A 155 9.21 28.66 8.46
C LEU A 155 8.87 27.33 7.76
N GLY A 156 9.37 27.09 6.56
CA GLY A 156 9.25 25.81 5.87
C GLY A 156 9.90 24.64 6.62
N VAL A 157 11.10 24.84 7.17
CA VAL A 157 11.79 23.86 8.02
C VAL A 157 11.01 23.56 9.30
N SER A 158 10.35 24.55 9.88
CA SER A 158 9.51 24.35 11.07
C SER A 158 8.31 23.44 10.78
N ALA A 159 7.74 23.54 9.57
CA ALA A 159 6.66 22.68 9.09
C ALA A 159 7.15 21.29 8.69
N GLN A 160 8.31 21.17 8.03
CA GLN A 160 8.90 19.90 7.63
C GLN A 160 10.39 19.83 8.02
N LYS A 161 10.67 19.30 9.22
CA LYS A 161 12.04 19.26 9.77
C LYS A 161 12.99 18.33 9.00
N THR A 162 12.45 17.33 8.32
CA THR A 162 13.22 16.30 7.61
C THR A 162 13.60 16.67 6.17
N SER A 163 13.09 17.79 5.64
CA SER A 163 13.34 18.16 4.24
C SER A 163 14.75 18.72 4.04
N MET A 164 15.63 17.91 3.46
CA MET A 164 16.96 18.33 3.03
C MET A 164 17.01 19.58 2.13
N PRO A 165 16.13 19.77 1.11
CA PRO A 165 16.23 20.93 0.22
C PRO A 165 15.98 22.27 0.92
N LEU A 166 15.07 22.31 1.89
CA LEU A 166 14.78 23.53 2.66
C LEU A 166 15.97 23.93 3.54
N HIS A 167 16.66 22.96 4.16
CA HIS A 167 17.87 23.22 4.94
C HIS A 167 19.02 23.74 4.07
N ALA A 168 19.24 23.11 2.90
CA ALA A 168 20.27 23.55 1.97
C ALA A 168 20.03 24.99 1.47
N ASN A 169 18.78 25.31 1.11
CA ASN A 169 18.40 26.65 0.66
C ASN A 169 18.49 27.69 1.79
N ALA A 170 18.11 27.32 3.02
CA ALA A 170 18.28 28.18 4.20
C ALA A 170 19.75 28.49 4.46
N ALA A 171 20.63 27.47 4.41
CA ALA A 171 22.07 27.67 4.56
C ALA A 171 22.63 28.57 3.44
N GLN A 172 22.18 28.38 2.20
CA GLN A 172 22.60 29.23 1.08
C GLN A 172 22.19 30.69 1.29
N ALA A 173 20.97 30.96 1.77
CA ALA A 173 20.52 32.31 2.11
C ALA A 173 21.33 32.92 3.27
N ALA A 174 21.64 32.14 4.31
CA ALA A 174 22.47 32.59 5.44
C ALA A 174 23.90 32.95 5.00
N LEU A 175 24.50 32.16 4.09
CA LEU A 175 25.80 32.47 3.49
C LEU A 175 25.79 33.79 2.71
N LYS A 176 24.69 34.08 1.98
CA LYS A 176 24.53 35.35 1.26
C LYS A 176 24.38 36.55 2.20
N LEU A 177 23.76 36.35 3.36
CA LEU A 177 23.65 37.36 4.41
C LEU A 177 24.92 37.49 5.27
N GLN A 178 25.89 36.58 5.12
CA GLN A 178 27.06 36.46 5.99
C GLN A 178 26.69 36.32 7.48
N CYS A 179 25.56 35.66 7.75
CA CYS A 179 25.14 35.30 9.09
C CYS A 179 25.50 33.84 9.33
N TYR A 180 26.53 33.60 10.15
CA TYR A 180 27.03 32.27 10.54
C TYR A 180 27.07 32.14 12.05
#